data_AF-A0AA86VN10-F1
#
_entry.id   AF-A0AA86VN10-F1
#
_cell.length_a   1.000
_cell.length_b   1.000
_cell.length_c   1.000
_cell.angle_alpha   90.00
_cell.angle_beta   90.00
_cell.angle_gamma   90.00
#
_symmetry.space_group_name_H-M   'P 1'
#
loop_
_entity.id
_entity.type
_entity.pdbx_description
1 polymer ?
#
loop_
_entity_poly.entity_id
_entity_poly.type
_entity_poly.pdbx_seq_one_letter_code
_entity_poly.pdbx_strand_id
1 'polypeptide(L)'
;MDSDRFTICPFCDSCLLLSQLARYVSVLSAIHIHVPSFPFEYDSANAGTPICTFGNSRMREQRANDSLSGENYTRGGETSNGNGECKVSDEISCLIGSQTRSEFYKVEVGLMTLLKNCLESEVGNSNSILSSYVDHFQCLESKDAGWGCGWRNIQMLSSHLLVQRPEAREALFGGSGFVPDILALQRWLEIAWEKGFDEPGSAQFNHVIFGSTKWIGTTECAALLRSFALRARVVDFGPKESQSISGSSLDNARSKASIHNLVKKKDKEGKGYQVLMDFVWNYFSDRNSIQFGQQHVVISDKTPLYFQHDGHSRTIVGIQVKHQQKRDLRYNLLVLDPAHSTSALGKSLRQKFGWEELIKRGMHTLKKPQYQALFIVTDYGSA
;
A
#
# COMPACT_ATOMS: atom_id res chain seq x y z
N MET A 1 15.20 -39.51 6.84
CA MET A 1 15.13 -39.09 8.25
C MET A 1 16.09 -37.92 8.37
N ASP A 2 15.61 -36.73 8.04
CA ASP A 2 16.43 -35.53 8.06
C ASP A 2 16.60 -35.07 9.51
N SER A 3 17.84 -35.02 9.96
CA SER A 3 18.21 -34.42 11.24
C SER A 3 18.03 -32.91 11.13
N ASP A 4 17.11 -32.34 11.90
CA ASP A 4 16.91 -30.89 12.01
C ASP A 4 18.24 -30.21 12.40
N ARG A 5 18.84 -29.47 11.46
CA ARG A 5 20.02 -28.64 11.73
C ARG A 5 19.57 -27.26 12.19
N PHE A 6 19.90 -26.96 13.44
CA PHE A 6 19.74 -25.63 14.02
C PHE A 6 20.91 -24.73 13.61
N THR A 7 20.67 -23.44 13.39
CA THR A 7 21.71 -22.44 13.16
C THR A 7 21.44 -21.21 14.00
N ILE A 8 22.52 -20.55 14.41
CA ILE A 8 22.52 -19.37 15.27
C ILE A 8 22.31 -18.13 14.38
N CYS A 9 21.31 -17.31 14.71
CA CYS A 9 21.06 -16.04 14.05
C CYS A 9 22.26 -15.08 14.28
N PRO A 10 22.92 -14.54 13.24
CA PRO A 10 24.10 -13.69 13.41
C PRO A 10 23.80 -12.29 13.97
N PHE A 11 22.53 -11.99 14.26
CA PHE A 11 22.08 -10.71 14.80
C PHE A 11 21.58 -10.79 16.25
N CYS A 12 21.15 -11.97 16.72
CA CYS A 12 20.58 -12.14 18.06
C CYS A 12 20.97 -13.45 18.77
N ASP A 13 21.91 -14.20 18.21
CA ASP A 13 22.47 -15.46 18.74
C ASP A 13 21.46 -16.56 19.16
N SER A 14 20.21 -16.47 18.71
CA SER A 14 19.16 -17.45 18.98
C SER A 14 19.13 -18.57 17.93
N CYS A 15 18.87 -19.81 18.37
CA CYS A 15 18.90 -21.02 17.55
C CYS A 15 17.55 -21.25 16.84
N LEU A 16 17.52 -21.24 15.50
CA LEU A 16 16.29 -21.38 14.71
C LEU A 16 16.38 -22.52 13.67
N LEU A 17 15.20 -23.02 13.26
CA LEU A 17 15.02 -24.11 12.30
C LEU A 17 15.26 -23.61 10.85
N LEU A 18 16.10 -24.32 10.09
CA LEU A 18 16.61 -23.90 8.76
C LEU A 18 15.51 -23.63 7.70
N SER A 19 14.31 -24.20 7.86
CA SER A 19 13.22 -24.08 6.89
C SER A 19 12.53 -22.71 6.87
N GLN A 20 12.70 -21.87 7.90
CA GLN A 20 12.10 -20.53 7.98
C GLN A 20 13.04 -19.40 7.51
N LEU A 21 14.36 -19.62 7.47
CA LEU A 21 15.36 -18.60 7.11
C LEU A 21 15.71 -18.55 5.61
N ALA A 22 15.55 -19.65 4.87
CA ALA A 22 15.90 -19.69 3.45
C ALA A 22 15.04 -18.75 2.57
N ARG A 23 13.84 -18.36 3.03
CA ARG A 23 12.95 -17.44 2.30
C ARG A 23 13.10 -15.97 2.70
N TYR A 24 13.51 -15.71 3.94
CA TYR A 24 13.71 -14.33 4.44
C TYR A 24 15.02 -13.72 3.93
N VAL A 25 16.06 -14.55 3.76
CA VAL A 25 17.40 -14.10 3.34
C VAL A 25 17.51 -13.83 1.83
N SER A 26 16.73 -14.51 0.97
CA SER A 26 16.80 -14.20 -0.48
C SER A 26 16.28 -12.79 -0.79
N VAL A 27 15.27 -12.32 -0.04
CA VAL A 27 14.70 -10.98 -0.15
C VAL A 27 15.66 -9.90 0.39
N LEU A 28 16.39 -10.20 1.47
CA LEU A 28 17.32 -9.24 2.08
C LEU A 28 18.70 -9.20 1.40
N SER A 29 19.15 -10.28 0.75
CA SER A 29 20.43 -10.30 0.00
C SER A 29 20.43 -9.40 -1.25
N ALA A 30 19.27 -8.91 -1.68
CA ALA A 30 19.12 -7.97 -2.80
C ALA A 30 19.23 -6.49 -2.40
N ILE A 31 19.45 -6.17 -1.12
CA ILE A 31 19.48 -4.79 -0.62
C ILE A 31 20.84 -4.50 0.02
N HIS A 32 21.81 -4.09 -0.81
CA HIS A 32 22.87 -3.20 -0.34
C HIS A 32 22.23 -1.83 -0.07
N ILE A 33 22.23 -1.42 1.20
CA ILE A 33 21.82 -0.08 1.60
C ILE A 33 22.90 0.91 1.15
N HIS A 34 22.57 1.82 0.22
CA HIS A 34 23.05 3.20 0.24
C HIS A 34 22.22 4.13 -0.65
N VAL A 35 21.93 5.34 -0.15
CA VAL A 35 21.38 6.49 -0.87
C VAL A 35 22.19 7.72 -0.39
N PRO A 36 22.54 8.76 -1.17
CA PRO A 36 22.38 9.03 -2.63
C PRO A 36 23.64 9.57 -3.37
N SER A 37 23.72 9.43 -4.71
CA SER A 37 23.76 10.52 -5.73
C SER A 37 24.09 10.01 -7.16
N PHE A 38 23.54 10.71 -8.18
CA PHE A 38 23.71 10.53 -9.65
C PHE A 38 25.20 10.66 -10.12
N PRO A 39 25.54 10.52 -11.43
CA PRO A 39 25.33 9.46 -12.44
C PRO A 39 26.69 8.82 -12.92
N PHE A 40 26.59 7.87 -13.85
CA PHE A 40 27.63 7.35 -14.78
C PHE A 40 28.54 6.14 -14.38
N GLU A 41 28.44 5.16 -15.28
CA GLU A 41 29.41 4.17 -15.81
C GLU A 41 30.09 3.05 -14.97
N TYR A 42 29.96 1.88 -15.58
CA TYR A 42 30.53 0.54 -15.44
C TYR A 42 32.02 0.45 -15.02
N ASP A 43 32.39 -0.48 -14.12
CA ASP A 43 33.22 -1.64 -14.49
C ASP A 43 33.36 -2.71 -13.38
N SER A 44 33.64 -3.94 -13.81
CA SER A 44 33.57 -5.21 -13.06
C SER A 44 34.92 -5.61 -12.42
N ALA A 45 34.89 -6.32 -11.26
CA ALA A 45 35.64 -7.57 -10.98
C ALA A 45 35.98 -7.86 -9.48
N ASN A 46 35.92 -9.17 -9.15
CA ASN A 46 36.69 -9.95 -8.17
C ASN A 46 36.35 -10.02 -6.66
N ALA A 47 35.63 -11.11 -6.33
CA ALA A 47 36.04 -12.29 -5.52
C ALA A 47 36.80 -12.16 -4.18
N GLY A 48 36.30 -12.87 -3.15
CA GLY A 48 37.11 -13.43 -2.05
C GLY A 48 36.34 -13.75 -0.75
N THR A 49 36.03 -15.03 -0.50
CA THR A 49 35.53 -15.58 0.78
C THR A 49 36.68 -16.15 1.63
N PRO A 50 36.61 -16.07 2.98
CA PRO A 50 37.38 -16.97 3.84
C PRO A 50 36.50 -17.85 4.76
N ILE A 51 36.96 -19.10 4.90
CA ILE A 51 36.45 -20.20 5.72
C ILE A 51 37.08 -20.12 7.12
N CYS A 52 36.32 -20.41 8.18
CA CYS A 52 36.88 -20.77 9.49
C CYS A 52 36.19 -21.99 10.12
N THR A 53 37.03 -22.86 10.68
CA THR A 53 36.83 -24.22 11.18
C THR A 53 36.31 -24.29 12.62
N PHE A 54 35.42 -25.26 12.92
CA PHE A 54 34.94 -25.56 14.29
C PHE A 54 35.81 -26.59 15.01
N GLY A 55 36.10 -26.35 16.29
CA GLY A 55 36.67 -27.30 17.24
C GLY A 55 35.59 -27.89 18.16
N ASN A 56 35.57 -29.23 18.27
CA ASN A 56 34.65 -30.01 19.10
C ASN A 56 35.02 -29.96 20.59
N SER A 57 34.01 -29.93 21.47
CA SER A 57 34.05 -30.66 22.74
C SER A 57 32.64 -31.10 23.15
N ARG A 58 32.54 -32.32 23.69
CA ARG A 58 31.34 -33.15 23.89
C ARG A 58 30.98 -33.24 25.38
N MET A 59 29.67 -33.26 25.64
CA MET A 59 28.91 -34.07 26.62
C MET A 59 29.06 -33.82 28.13
N ARG A 60 27.91 -33.59 28.82
CA ARG A 60 27.31 -34.57 29.78
C ARG A 60 25.87 -34.20 30.20
N GLU A 61 24.98 -35.20 30.22
CA GLU A 61 23.62 -35.16 30.78
C GLU A 61 23.60 -35.17 32.32
N GLN A 62 22.55 -34.60 32.94
CA GLN A 62 21.82 -35.19 34.08
C GLN A 62 20.52 -34.44 34.42
N ARG A 63 19.45 -35.19 34.73
CA ARG A 63 18.16 -34.73 35.31
C ARG A 63 18.24 -34.69 36.85
N ALA A 64 17.51 -33.77 37.49
CA ALA A 64 16.59 -34.00 38.64
C ALA A 64 16.08 -32.67 39.25
N ASN A 65 14.99 -32.78 40.02
CA ASN A 65 14.08 -31.75 40.56
C ASN A 65 14.62 -30.83 41.67
N ASP A 66 13.79 -29.81 41.95
CA ASP A 66 13.40 -29.23 43.26
C ASP A 66 13.76 -27.75 43.56
N SER A 67 12.68 -26.96 43.66
CA SER A 67 12.27 -26.06 44.76
C SER A 67 13.19 -24.95 45.34
N LEU A 68 12.66 -23.73 45.22
CA LEU A 68 12.59 -22.63 46.22
C LEU A 68 13.83 -21.81 46.64
N SER A 69 13.56 -20.49 46.67
CA SER A 69 14.08 -19.43 47.56
C SER A 69 15.32 -18.61 47.14
N GLY A 70 15.11 -17.28 47.11
CA GLY A 70 15.86 -16.36 47.98
C GLY A 70 17.14 -15.69 47.46
N GLU A 71 17.03 -14.37 47.28
CA GLU A 71 18.04 -13.33 47.56
C GLU A 71 19.04 -12.86 46.47
N ASN A 72 18.82 -11.59 46.09
CA ASN A 72 19.75 -10.46 45.99
C ASN A 72 21.15 -10.64 45.39
N TYR A 73 21.39 -9.94 44.27
CA TYR A 73 22.68 -9.31 43.98
C TYR A 73 22.51 -7.91 43.39
N THR A 74 23.27 -6.97 43.93
CA THR A 74 23.47 -5.62 43.40
C THR A 74 24.76 -5.57 42.56
N ARG A 75 24.67 -4.82 41.45
CA ARG A 75 25.72 -4.02 40.80
C ARG A 75 26.76 -4.74 39.91
N GLY A 76 26.65 -4.46 38.62
CA GLY A 76 27.74 -4.56 37.64
C GLY A 76 27.25 -3.97 36.33
N GLY A 77 27.67 -2.75 36.00
CA GLY A 77 27.28 -2.09 34.77
C GLY A 77 28.13 -2.57 33.61
N GLU A 78 27.48 -2.89 32.49
CA GLU A 78 28.08 -2.84 31.16
C GLU A 78 27.05 -2.21 30.23
N THR A 79 27.43 -1.06 29.66
CA THR A 79 26.69 -0.33 28.65
C THR A 79 26.70 -1.12 27.35
N SER A 80 25.58 -1.75 27.01
CA SER A 80 25.33 -2.26 25.66
C SER A 80 24.37 -1.32 24.92
N ASN A 81 24.88 -0.65 23.88
CA ASN A 81 24.09 0.06 22.87
C ASN A 81 23.34 -0.97 21.98
N GLY A 82 22.44 -1.75 22.58
CA GLY A 82 21.59 -2.75 21.90
C GLY A 82 20.09 -2.60 22.21
N ASN A 83 19.70 -1.58 22.98
CA ASN A 83 18.34 -1.45 23.51
C ASN A 83 17.27 -1.10 22.45
N GLY A 84 17.64 -0.61 21.27
CA GLY A 84 16.68 -0.17 20.25
C GLY A 84 16.04 -1.31 19.47
N GLU A 85 16.85 -2.24 18.94
CA GLU A 85 16.36 -3.33 18.09
C GLU A 85 15.56 -4.38 18.87
N CYS A 86 16.01 -4.72 20.09
CA CYS A 86 15.30 -5.64 20.99
C CYS A 86 13.89 -5.10 21.32
N LYS A 87 13.79 -3.79 21.58
CA LYS A 87 12.53 -3.13 21.92
C LYS A 87 11.53 -3.12 20.76
N VAL A 88 11.98 -2.79 19.54
CA VAL A 88 11.11 -2.80 18.35
C VAL A 88 10.64 -4.22 18.03
N SER A 89 11.50 -5.22 18.20
CA SER A 89 11.13 -6.62 18.02
C SER A 89 10.02 -7.05 19.01
N ASP A 90 10.15 -6.70 20.28
CA ASP A 90 9.14 -7.01 21.31
C ASP A 90 7.80 -6.30 21.03
N GLU A 91 7.85 -5.04 20.59
CA GLU A 91 6.67 -4.27 20.20
C GLU A 91 5.94 -4.89 18.99
N ILE A 92 6.68 -5.36 17.99
CA ILE A 92 6.12 -6.08 16.84
C ILE A 92 5.46 -7.39 17.29
N SER A 93 6.14 -8.20 18.10
CA SER A 93 5.58 -9.46 18.61
C SER A 93 4.31 -9.23 19.44
N CYS A 94 4.31 -8.20 20.28
CA CYS A 94 3.14 -7.79 21.06
C CYS A 94 1.98 -7.37 20.14
N LEU A 95 2.24 -6.49 19.16
CA LEU A 95 1.24 -6.02 18.21
C LEU A 95 0.66 -7.17 17.38
N ILE A 96 1.48 -8.14 16.97
CA ILE A 96 1.00 -9.32 16.25
C ILE A 96 0.01 -10.11 17.09
N GLY A 97 0.29 -10.30 18.38
CA GLY A 97 -0.58 -11.01 19.31
C GLY A 97 -1.84 -10.24 19.72
N SER A 98 -1.80 -8.90 19.69
CA SER A 98 -2.90 -8.04 20.19
C SER A 98 -3.74 -7.36 19.10
N GLN A 99 -3.28 -7.30 17.85
CA GLN A 99 -4.02 -6.64 16.77
C GLN A 99 -5.36 -7.34 16.50
N THR A 100 -6.38 -6.54 16.19
CA THR A 100 -7.72 -7.06 15.93
C THR A 100 -8.05 -7.03 14.44
N ARG A 101 -8.84 -8.00 13.98
CA ARG A 101 -9.37 -8.00 12.61
C ARG A 101 -10.38 -6.86 12.47
N SER A 102 -10.22 -6.04 11.43
CA SER A 102 -11.24 -5.05 11.12
C SER A 102 -12.52 -5.73 10.67
N GLU A 103 -13.62 -5.36 11.31
CA GLU A 103 -14.96 -5.73 10.87
C GLU A 103 -15.34 -4.94 9.62
N PHE A 104 -16.10 -5.60 8.74
CA PHE A 104 -16.73 -4.98 7.58
C PHE A 104 -18.02 -5.73 7.25
N TYR A 105 -18.93 -5.07 6.53
CA TYR A 105 -20.16 -5.70 6.08
C TYR A 105 -19.85 -6.61 4.88
N LYS A 106 -19.96 -7.93 5.09
CA LYS A 106 -19.72 -8.91 4.03
C LYS A 106 -20.91 -8.97 3.06
N VAL A 107 -20.64 -8.74 1.78
CA VAL A 107 -21.62 -8.97 0.71
C VAL A 107 -21.49 -10.42 0.26
N GLU A 108 -22.50 -11.26 0.51
CA GLU A 108 -22.44 -12.72 0.30
C GLU A 108 -21.96 -13.16 -1.08
N VAL A 109 -22.45 -12.51 -2.15
CA VAL A 109 -22.10 -12.83 -3.55
C VAL A 109 -20.73 -12.25 -3.95
N GLY A 110 -20.17 -11.38 -3.12
CA GLY A 110 -18.98 -10.59 -3.42
C GLY A 110 -19.33 -9.27 -4.12
N LEU A 111 -18.82 -8.16 -3.59
CA LEU A 111 -19.10 -6.82 -4.12
C LEU A 111 -18.60 -6.68 -5.56
N MET A 112 -17.36 -7.13 -5.83
CA MET A 112 -16.75 -7.07 -7.16
C MET A 112 -17.50 -7.94 -8.19
N THR A 113 -18.03 -9.09 -7.76
CA THR A 113 -18.91 -9.94 -8.59
C THR A 113 -20.18 -9.20 -8.99
N LEU A 114 -20.86 -8.55 -8.03
CA LEU A 114 -22.06 -7.77 -8.33
C LEU A 114 -21.77 -6.60 -9.27
N LEU A 115 -20.63 -5.91 -9.09
CA LEU A 115 -20.19 -4.84 -9.98
C LEU A 115 -19.91 -5.34 -11.40
N LYS A 116 -19.19 -6.46 -11.55
CA LYS A 116 -18.99 -7.13 -12.83
C LYS A 116 -20.33 -7.41 -13.52
N ASN A 117 -21.28 -8.04 -12.81
CA ASN A 117 -22.59 -8.37 -13.35
C ASN A 117 -23.38 -7.13 -13.81
N CYS A 118 -23.25 -6.00 -13.10
CA CYS A 118 -23.87 -4.74 -13.50
C CYS A 118 -23.27 -4.21 -14.82
N LEU A 119 -21.94 -4.18 -14.91
CA LEU A 119 -21.22 -3.72 -16.11
C LEU A 119 -21.52 -4.61 -17.33
N GLU A 120 -21.62 -5.93 -17.14
CA GLU A 120 -21.99 -6.88 -18.20
C GLU A 120 -23.43 -6.71 -18.69
N SER A 121 -24.29 -6.09 -17.87
CA SER A 121 -25.70 -5.86 -18.21
C SER A 121 -25.95 -4.50 -18.86
N GLU A 122 -24.93 -3.62 -18.92
CA GLU A 122 -25.10 -2.32 -19.55
C GLU A 122 -25.29 -2.46 -21.06
N VAL A 123 -26.29 -1.76 -21.60
CA VAL A 123 -26.49 -1.68 -23.04
C VAL A 123 -25.51 -0.67 -23.63
N GLY A 124 -24.73 -1.09 -24.63
CA GLY A 124 -23.86 -0.21 -25.42
C GLY A 124 -22.46 -0.78 -25.65
N ASN A 125 -21.67 -0.09 -26.46
CA ASN A 125 -20.30 -0.49 -26.77
C ASN A 125 -19.35 0.11 -25.71
N SER A 126 -19.24 -0.56 -24.58
CA SER A 126 -18.32 -0.18 -23.51
C SER A 126 -17.44 -1.34 -23.09
N ASN A 127 -16.18 -1.05 -22.79
CA ASN A 127 -15.22 -2.02 -22.33
C ASN A 127 -14.78 -1.63 -20.91
N SER A 128 -14.83 -2.58 -19.98
CA SER A 128 -14.50 -2.34 -18.57
C SER A 128 -13.41 -3.28 -18.11
N ILE A 129 -12.49 -2.79 -17.27
CA ILE A 129 -11.44 -3.58 -16.65
C ILE A 129 -11.57 -3.39 -15.13
N LEU A 130 -11.58 -4.50 -14.38
CA LEU A 130 -11.75 -4.51 -12.94
C LEU A 130 -10.59 -5.25 -12.25
N SER A 131 -10.25 -4.81 -11.04
CA SER A 131 -9.47 -5.63 -10.10
C SER A 131 -10.29 -6.87 -9.74
N SER A 132 -9.61 -8.00 -9.51
CA SER A 132 -10.27 -9.29 -9.22
C SER A 132 -11.08 -9.32 -7.92
N TYR A 133 -10.50 -8.84 -6.83
CA TYR A 133 -11.12 -8.92 -5.49
C TYR A 133 -10.83 -7.66 -4.68
N VAL A 134 -11.84 -7.11 -4.01
CA VAL A 134 -11.71 -6.03 -3.02
C VAL A 134 -12.87 -6.14 -2.03
N ASP A 135 -12.57 -6.21 -0.73
CA ASP A 135 -13.57 -5.98 0.31
C ASP A 135 -13.74 -4.49 0.53
N HIS A 136 -14.98 -4.03 0.64
CA HIS A 136 -15.28 -2.63 0.90
C HIS A 136 -15.29 -2.35 2.40
N PHE A 137 -14.43 -1.42 2.82
CA PHE A 137 -14.38 -0.92 4.19
C PHE A 137 -14.96 0.48 4.21
N GLN A 138 -16.09 0.64 4.89
CA GLN A 138 -16.73 1.94 5.09
C GLN A 138 -16.23 2.62 6.36
N CYS A 139 -16.26 3.95 6.39
CA CYS A 139 -16.16 4.71 7.62
C CYS A 139 -17.40 4.44 8.48
N LEU A 140 -17.21 4.41 9.80
CA LEU A 140 -18.26 4.24 10.78
C LEU A 140 -18.51 5.59 11.45
N GLU A 141 -19.78 6.03 11.46
CA GLU A 141 -20.19 7.33 12.02
C GLU A 141 -19.65 7.58 13.43
N SER A 142 -19.67 6.53 14.27
CA SER A 142 -19.26 6.60 15.66
C SER A 142 -17.75 6.44 15.91
N LYS A 143 -16.95 6.15 14.88
CA LYS A 143 -15.51 5.85 15.05
C LYS A 143 -14.62 6.72 14.19
N ASP A 144 -14.89 6.78 12.90
CA ASP A 144 -13.93 7.28 11.92
C ASP A 144 -14.55 8.11 10.79
N ALA A 145 -15.82 8.49 10.89
CA ALA A 145 -16.41 9.48 10.00
C ALA A 145 -15.66 10.82 10.10
N GLY A 146 -15.43 11.45 8.95
CA GLY A 146 -14.71 12.71 8.83
C GLY A 146 -13.18 12.60 8.82
N TRP A 147 -12.59 11.43 9.09
CA TRP A 147 -11.12 11.30 9.09
C TRP A 147 -10.54 9.94 8.67
N GLY A 148 -11.35 8.88 8.72
CA GLY A 148 -10.94 7.50 8.50
C GLY A 148 -10.65 7.12 7.04
N CYS A 149 -10.97 7.98 6.06
CA CYS A 149 -10.97 7.61 4.64
C CYS A 149 -9.63 6.98 4.19
N GLY A 150 -8.49 7.58 4.56
CA GLY A 150 -7.18 7.04 4.20
C GLY A 150 -6.92 5.66 4.79
N TRP A 151 -7.30 5.43 6.05
CA TRP A 151 -7.17 4.14 6.71
C TRP A 151 -8.07 3.08 6.07
N ARG A 152 -9.32 3.42 5.74
CA ARG A 152 -10.24 2.52 5.05
C ARG A 152 -9.77 2.15 3.65
N ASN A 153 -9.13 3.08 2.92
CA ASN A 153 -8.53 2.76 1.63
C ASN A 153 -7.29 1.85 1.77
N ILE A 154 -6.49 1.98 2.83
CA ILE A 154 -5.44 0.99 3.16
C ILE A 154 -6.06 -0.38 3.40
N GLN A 155 -7.17 -0.45 4.15
CA GLN A 155 -7.88 -1.71 4.40
C GLN A 155 -8.41 -2.35 3.11
N MET A 156 -9.02 -1.57 2.21
CA MET A 156 -9.47 -2.05 0.91
C MET A 156 -8.32 -2.59 0.05
N LEU A 157 -7.21 -1.85 -0.06
CA LEU A 157 -6.01 -2.31 -0.78
C LEU A 157 -5.42 -3.57 -0.15
N SER A 158 -5.33 -3.62 1.18
CA SER A 158 -4.81 -4.76 1.92
C SER A 158 -5.68 -6.01 1.74
N SER A 159 -7.00 -5.86 1.66
CA SER A 159 -7.91 -6.99 1.41
C SER A 159 -7.61 -7.68 0.08
N HIS A 160 -7.33 -6.90 -0.97
CA HIS A 160 -6.90 -7.43 -2.26
C HIS A 160 -5.56 -8.16 -2.12
N LEU A 161 -4.56 -7.51 -1.51
CA LEU A 161 -3.22 -8.07 -1.38
C LEU A 161 -3.21 -9.40 -0.61
N LEU A 162 -3.92 -9.47 0.52
CA LEU A 162 -4.00 -10.67 1.34
C LEU A 162 -4.67 -11.85 0.64
N VAL A 163 -5.61 -11.59 -0.27
CA VAL A 163 -6.32 -12.65 -1.02
C VAL A 163 -5.55 -13.05 -2.29
N GLN A 164 -5.02 -12.08 -3.01
CA GLN A 164 -4.50 -12.27 -4.37
C GLN A 164 -2.98 -12.49 -4.43
N ARG A 165 -2.24 -12.18 -3.37
CA ARG A 165 -0.78 -12.26 -3.36
C ARG A 165 -0.27 -13.08 -2.17
N PRO A 166 0.14 -14.34 -2.39
CA PRO A 166 0.68 -15.19 -1.33
C PRO A 166 1.84 -14.55 -0.58
N GLU A 167 2.76 -13.88 -1.27
CA GLU A 167 3.90 -13.19 -0.67
C GLU A 167 3.47 -12.03 0.22
N ALA A 168 2.45 -11.26 -0.19
CA ALA A 168 1.90 -10.19 0.64
C ALA A 168 1.11 -10.75 1.83
N ARG A 169 0.43 -11.88 1.67
CA ARG A 169 -0.30 -12.56 2.75
C ARG A 169 0.62 -13.05 3.86
N GLU A 170 1.81 -13.55 3.51
CA GLU A 170 2.82 -13.99 4.47
C GLU A 170 3.52 -12.82 5.17
N ALA A 171 3.69 -11.69 4.49
CA ALA A 171 4.43 -10.54 5.02
C ALA A 171 3.57 -9.52 5.79
N LEU A 172 2.39 -9.16 5.26
CA LEU A 172 1.59 -8.06 5.79
C LEU A 172 1.13 -8.33 7.21
N PHE A 173 1.29 -7.32 8.06
CA PHE A 173 0.79 -7.29 9.45
C PHE A 173 1.27 -8.48 10.29
N GLY A 174 2.51 -8.90 10.06
CA GLY A 174 3.12 -10.03 10.76
C GLY A 174 2.54 -11.39 10.36
N GLY A 175 2.05 -11.52 9.12
CA GLY A 175 1.52 -12.77 8.60
C GLY A 175 0.20 -13.20 9.24
N SER A 176 -0.56 -12.25 9.80
CA SER A 176 -1.83 -12.53 10.50
C SER A 176 -2.92 -13.09 9.58
N GLY A 177 -2.78 -12.92 8.26
CA GLY A 177 -3.75 -13.38 7.27
C GLY A 177 -5.06 -12.59 7.28
N PHE A 178 -5.09 -11.41 7.90
CA PHE A 178 -6.28 -10.56 7.93
C PHE A 178 -5.96 -9.07 7.88
N VAL A 179 -6.95 -8.27 7.46
CA VAL A 179 -6.88 -6.82 7.48
C VAL A 179 -7.11 -6.32 8.91
N PRO A 180 -6.14 -5.64 9.54
CA PRO A 180 -6.27 -5.17 10.91
C PRO A 180 -7.15 -3.92 11.02
N ASP A 181 -7.61 -3.62 12.23
CA ASP A 181 -8.33 -2.38 12.54
C ASP A 181 -7.45 -1.12 12.42
N ILE A 182 -8.07 0.06 12.50
CA ILE A 182 -7.37 1.35 12.32
C ILE A 182 -6.30 1.56 13.40
N LEU A 183 -6.55 1.14 14.64
CA LEU A 183 -5.60 1.32 15.75
C LEU A 183 -4.32 0.50 15.52
N ALA A 184 -4.47 -0.74 15.06
CA ALA A 184 -3.33 -1.57 14.68
C ALA A 184 -2.62 -1.01 13.43
N LEU A 185 -3.34 -0.50 12.43
CA LEU A 185 -2.71 0.18 11.28
C LEU A 185 -1.89 1.40 11.69
N GLN A 186 -2.37 2.19 12.64
CA GLN A 186 -1.62 3.32 13.19
C GLN A 186 -0.32 2.86 13.87
N ARG A 187 -0.36 1.77 14.67
CA ARG A 187 0.86 1.19 15.26
C ARG A 187 1.83 0.66 14.21
N TRP A 188 1.33 -0.05 13.21
CA TRP A 188 2.17 -0.53 12.11
C TRP A 188 2.85 0.62 11.35
N LEU A 189 2.19 1.78 11.23
CA LEU A 189 2.78 2.97 10.63
C LEU A 189 3.85 3.61 11.53
N GLU A 190 3.62 3.70 12.85
CA GLU A 190 4.65 4.17 13.79
C GLU A 190 5.90 3.28 13.76
N ILE A 191 5.72 1.96 13.75
CA ILE A 191 6.84 1.00 13.60
C ILE A 191 7.55 1.20 12.26
N ALA A 192 6.83 1.52 11.19
CA ALA A 192 7.45 1.85 9.91
C ALA A 192 8.32 3.11 10.02
N TRP A 193 7.83 4.15 10.69
CA TRP A 193 8.60 5.37 10.95
C TRP A 193 9.84 5.13 11.81
N GLU A 194 9.74 4.33 12.88
CA GLU A 194 10.87 3.96 13.73
C GLU A 194 11.96 3.18 12.96
N LYS A 195 11.55 2.43 11.93
CA LYS A 195 12.45 1.75 10.99
C LYS A 195 13.02 2.67 9.90
N GLY A 196 12.75 3.97 9.95
CA GLY A 196 13.29 4.98 9.03
C GLY A 196 12.51 5.13 7.72
N PHE A 197 11.30 4.56 7.59
CA PHE A 197 10.46 4.82 6.43
C PHE A 197 9.80 6.20 6.57
N ASP A 198 9.86 7.03 5.52
CA ASP A 198 9.16 8.32 5.44
C ASP A 198 9.38 9.24 6.65
N GLU A 199 10.64 9.49 7.00
CA GLU A 199 11.02 10.42 8.08
C GLU A 199 10.38 11.82 7.93
N PRO A 200 10.29 12.44 6.73
CA PRO A 200 9.58 13.72 6.57
C PRO A 200 8.09 13.62 6.90
N GLY A 201 7.42 12.54 6.46
CA GLY A 201 6.04 12.26 6.84
C GLY A 201 5.92 12.11 8.35
N SER A 202 6.73 11.24 8.96
CA SER A 202 6.77 11.03 10.42
C SER A 202 6.89 12.34 11.22
N ALA A 203 7.80 13.23 10.80
CA ALA A 203 8.00 14.52 11.44
C ALA A 203 6.75 15.42 11.38
N GLN A 204 5.98 15.40 10.28
CA GLN A 204 4.71 16.15 10.18
C GLN A 204 3.67 15.69 11.22
N PHE A 205 3.77 14.44 11.67
CA PHE A 205 2.91 13.87 12.71
C PHE A 205 3.51 13.98 14.12
N ASN A 206 4.66 14.63 14.30
CA ASN A 206 5.45 14.61 15.54
C ASN A 206 5.78 13.18 15.99
N HIS A 207 6.01 12.28 15.03
CA HIS A 207 6.31 10.86 15.23
C HIS A 207 5.21 10.05 15.96
N VAL A 208 4.01 10.62 16.14
CA VAL A 208 2.90 9.97 16.86
C VAL A 208 1.58 10.12 16.09
N ILE A 209 0.96 8.98 15.81
CA ILE A 209 -0.35 8.90 15.13
C ILE A 209 -1.31 7.91 15.80
N PHE A 210 -0.82 6.99 16.62
CA PHE A 210 -1.65 6.05 17.35
C PHE A 210 -2.64 6.75 18.28
N GLY A 211 -3.89 6.28 18.23
CA GLY A 211 -5.00 6.85 18.99
C GLY A 211 -5.47 8.21 18.50
N SER A 212 -4.86 8.76 17.45
CA SER A 212 -5.27 10.05 16.87
C SER A 212 -6.37 9.87 15.81
N THR A 213 -7.04 10.98 15.50
CA THR A 213 -8.01 11.09 14.40
C THR A 213 -7.41 11.80 13.17
N LYS A 214 -6.08 11.78 13.04
CA LYS A 214 -5.39 12.51 11.97
C LYS A 214 -5.64 11.86 10.61
N TRP A 215 -5.76 12.72 9.60
CA TRP A 215 -5.83 12.30 8.20
C TRP A 215 -4.47 11.79 7.74
N ILE A 216 -4.49 10.83 6.83
CA ILE A 216 -3.31 10.31 6.13
C ILE A 216 -3.56 10.30 4.63
N GLY A 217 -2.47 10.24 3.86
CA GLY A 217 -2.50 10.22 2.41
C GLY A 217 -1.71 9.05 1.82
N THR A 218 -1.26 9.27 0.58
CA THR A 218 -0.51 8.26 -0.19
C THR A 218 0.89 7.99 0.39
N THR A 219 1.52 8.98 1.03
CA THR A 219 2.86 8.87 1.64
C THR A 219 2.87 7.90 2.81
N GLU A 220 1.94 8.05 3.76
CA GLU A 220 1.81 7.13 4.90
C GLU A 220 1.42 5.72 4.44
N CYS A 221 0.52 5.60 3.46
CA CYS A 221 0.19 4.31 2.86
C CYS A 221 1.42 3.66 2.20
N ALA A 222 2.26 4.44 1.51
CA ALA A 222 3.49 3.94 0.91
C ALA A 222 4.50 3.51 1.97
N ALA A 223 4.70 4.32 3.02
CA ALA A 223 5.60 4.01 4.13
C ALA A 223 5.21 2.70 4.80
N LEU A 224 3.93 2.54 5.12
CA LEU A 224 3.38 1.32 5.70
C LEU A 224 3.61 0.09 4.81
N LEU A 225 3.24 0.16 3.53
CA LEU A 225 3.37 -1.02 2.64
C LEU A 225 4.83 -1.36 2.34
N ARG A 226 5.70 -0.35 2.22
CA ARG A 226 7.14 -0.54 1.99
C ARG A 226 7.85 -1.15 3.19
N SER A 227 7.40 -0.89 4.42
CA SER A 227 7.98 -1.53 5.61
C SER A 227 7.73 -3.05 5.66
N PHE A 228 6.74 -3.54 4.89
CA PHE A 228 6.50 -4.97 4.62
C PHE A 228 7.13 -5.45 3.30
N ALA A 229 8.13 -4.74 2.78
CA ALA A 229 8.84 -5.04 1.53
C ALA A 229 7.95 -5.04 0.26
N LEU A 230 6.75 -4.43 0.30
CA LEU A 230 5.95 -4.25 -0.90
C LEU A 230 6.40 -3.01 -1.67
N ARG A 231 6.51 -3.15 -2.99
CA ARG A 231 6.95 -2.06 -3.88
C ARG A 231 5.83 -1.08 -4.19
N ALA A 232 5.43 -0.29 -3.19
CA ALA A 232 4.47 0.78 -3.36
C ALA A 232 5.08 1.99 -4.10
N ARG A 233 4.37 2.51 -5.10
CA ARG A 233 4.74 3.74 -5.84
C ARG A 233 3.60 4.74 -5.77
N VAL A 234 3.96 6.02 -5.63
CA VAL A 234 3.04 7.17 -5.65
C VAL A 234 3.25 7.93 -6.95
N VAL A 235 2.15 8.39 -7.55
CA VAL A 235 2.15 9.23 -8.76
C VAL A 235 1.27 10.44 -8.53
N ASP A 236 1.83 11.61 -8.81
CA ASP A 236 1.15 12.90 -8.69
C ASP A 236 0.56 13.34 -10.03
N PHE A 237 -0.71 13.75 -9.99
CA PHE A 237 -1.43 14.35 -11.11
C PHE A 237 -1.82 15.77 -10.72
N GLY A 238 -1.06 16.74 -11.19
CA GLY A 238 -1.29 18.15 -10.93
C GLY A 238 -0.32 19.01 -11.73
N PRO A 239 -0.49 20.35 -11.70
CA PRO A 239 0.53 21.23 -12.22
C PRO A 239 1.85 20.91 -11.50
N LYS A 240 2.92 20.67 -12.26
CA LYS A 240 4.27 20.63 -11.68
C LYS A 240 4.52 22.00 -11.08
N GLU A 241 4.46 22.12 -9.76
CA GLU A 241 5.07 23.26 -9.11
C GLU A 241 6.54 23.24 -9.53
N SER A 242 6.96 24.32 -10.18
CA SER A 242 8.34 24.48 -10.58
C SER A 242 9.15 24.38 -9.30
N GLN A 243 10.11 23.46 -9.23
CA GLN A 243 11.11 23.46 -8.16
C GLN A 243 11.74 24.86 -8.16
N SER A 244 11.27 25.76 -7.31
CA SER A 244 11.83 27.10 -7.19
C SER A 244 13.12 26.94 -6.41
N ILE A 245 14.21 26.80 -7.15
CA ILE A 245 15.53 27.21 -6.68
C ILE A 245 15.37 28.65 -6.19
N SER A 246 15.63 28.83 -4.91
CA SER A 246 15.74 30.10 -4.23
C SER A 246 16.76 30.98 -4.97
N GLY A 247 16.31 32.12 -5.51
CA GLY A 247 17.20 33.07 -6.17
C GLY A 247 16.51 34.29 -6.78
N SER A 248 16.69 35.42 -6.12
CA SER A 248 16.60 36.81 -6.59
C SER A 248 15.25 37.41 -7.06
N SER A 249 14.74 38.30 -6.20
CA SER A 249 14.49 39.74 -6.41
C SER A 249 13.56 40.23 -7.54
N LEU A 250 12.52 40.96 -7.09
CA LEU A 250 11.87 42.17 -7.64
C LEU A 250 11.80 42.36 -9.17
N ASP A 251 10.58 42.43 -9.70
CA ASP A 251 10.04 43.73 -10.16
C ASP A 251 8.53 43.71 -10.45
N ASN A 252 7.90 44.84 -10.09
CA ASN A 252 6.49 45.14 -10.27
C ASN A 252 6.13 45.38 -11.74
N ALA A 253 5.10 44.70 -12.25
CA ALA A 253 4.35 45.20 -13.41
C ALA A 253 2.87 44.80 -13.30
N ARG A 254 2.05 45.79 -12.95
CA ARG A 254 0.60 45.79 -13.16
C ARG A 254 0.33 45.57 -14.64
N SER A 255 -0.33 44.47 -15.01
CA SER A 255 -0.92 44.34 -16.34
C SER A 255 -2.19 43.51 -16.28
N LYS A 256 -3.19 43.97 -17.03
CA LYS A 256 -4.50 43.36 -17.26
C LYS A 256 -4.33 41.90 -17.71
N ALA A 257 -4.34 40.97 -16.76
CA ALA A 257 -4.31 39.53 -17.01
C ALA A 257 -5.71 39.04 -17.40
N SER A 258 -6.08 39.40 -18.63
CA SER A 258 -7.27 39.01 -19.38
C SER A 258 -7.54 37.51 -19.35
N ILE A 259 -8.83 37.19 -19.51
CA ILE A 259 -9.52 35.93 -19.84
C ILE A 259 -8.66 34.83 -20.51
N HIS A 260 -7.64 35.19 -21.28
CA HIS A 260 -6.63 34.29 -21.84
C HIS A 260 -5.89 33.41 -20.80
N ASN A 261 -5.67 33.91 -19.57
CA ASN A 261 -5.07 33.10 -18.49
C ASN A 261 -6.07 32.08 -17.91
N LEU A 262 -7.37 32.39 -17.92
CA LEU A 262 -8.42 31.49 -17.46
C LEU A 262 -8.65 30.35 -18.47
N VAL A 263 -8.60 30.66 -19.77
CA VAL A 263 -8.67 29.67 -20.87
C VAL A 263 -7.45 28.75 -20.83
N LYS A 264 -6.22 29.30 -20.70
CA LYS A 264 -4.99 28.48 -20.53
C LYS A 264 -5.02 27.60 -19.28
N LYS A 265 -5.61 28.07 -18.17
CA LYS A 265 -5.75 27.28 -16.94
C LYS A 265 -6.73 26.12 -17.14
N LYS A 266 -7.86 26.38 -17.80
CA LYS A 266 -8.90 25.38 -18.11
C LYS A 266 -8.41 24.30 -19.09
N ASP A 267 -7.62 24.69 -20.09
CA ASP A 267 -7.01 23.75 -21.05
C ASP A 267 -5.91 22.88 -20.42
N LYS A 268 -5.17 23.41 -19.45
CA LYS A 268 -4.18 22.65 -18.67
C LYS A 268 -4.85 21.67 -17.69
N GLU A 269 -5.97 22.07 -17.08
CA GLU A 269 -6.75 21.22 -16.18
C GLU A 269 -7.33 20.01 -16.93
N GLY A 270 -7.96 20.23 -18.08
CA GLY A 270 -8.50 19.15 -18.92
C GLY A 270 -7.44 18.15 -19.38
N LYS A 271 -6.23 18.61 -19.68
CA LYS A 271 -5.08 17.76 -20.02
C LYS A 271 -4.58 16.93 -18.84
N GLY A 272 -4.53 17.50 -17.63
CA GLY A 272 -4.11 16.79 -16.42
C GLY A 272 -5.02 15.60 -16.10
N TYR A 273 -6.34 15.79 -16.21
CA TYR A 273 -7.29 14.71 -15.98
C TYR A 273 -7.24 13.63 -17.08
N GLN A 274 -6.94 14.00 -18.32
CA GLN A 274 -6.72 13.02 -19.40
C GLN A 274 -5.51 12.13 -19.08
N VAL A 275 -4.39 12.71 -18.63
CA VAL A 275 -3.20 11.96 -18.23
C VAL A 275 -3.50 10.97 -17.10
N LEU A 276 -4.34 11.37 -16.14
CA LEU A 276 -4.80 10.48 -15.07
C LEU A 276 -5.63 9.32 -15.61
N MET A 277 -6.60 9.59 -16.51
CA MET A 277 -7.40 8.54 -17.14
C MET A 277 -6.53 7.58 -17.96
N ASP A 278 -5.60 8.10 -18.75
CA ASP A 278 -4.67 7.32 -19.56
C ASP A 278 -3.76 6.47 -18.68
N PHE A 279 -3.27 7.02 -17.55
CA PHE A 279 -2.49 6.29 -16.57
C PHE A 279 -3.28 5.11 -16.00
N VAL A 280 -4.51 5.35 -15.53
CA VAL A 280 -5.35 4.28 -14.95
C VAL A 280 -5.71 3.23 -16.00
N TRP A 281 -6.02 3.66 -17.23
CA TRP A 281 -6.26 2.75 -18.35
C TRP A 281 -5.05 1.85 -18.60
N ASN A 282 -3.86 2.44 -18.76
CA ASN A 282 -2.64 1.69 -19.01
C ASN A 282 -2.24 0.78 -17.85
N TYR A 283 -2.48 1.22 -16.62
CA TYR A 283 -2.22 0.45 -15.41
C TYR A 283 -3.04 -0.85 -15.39
N PHE A 284 -4.36 -0.74 -15.58
CA PHE A 284 -5.25 -1.91 -15.56
C PHE A 284 -5.17 -2.75 -16.83
N SER A 285 -4.81 -2.13 -17.97
CA SER A 285 -4.81 -2.83 -19.26
C SER A 285 -3.71 -3.89 -19.38
N ASP A 286 -2.57 -3.69 -18.73
CA ASP A 286 -1.36 -4.51 -18.91
C ASP A 286 -0.90 -4.65 -20.38
N ARG A 287 0.42 -4.72 -20.64
CA ARG A 287 0.92 -4.55 -22.02
C ARG A 287 0.61 -5.70 -22.99
N ASN A 288 0.11 -6.86 -22.53
CA ASN A 288 0.17 -8.08 -23.35
C ASN A 288 -1.14 -8.85 -23.62
N SER A 289 -2.30 -8.58 -23.02
CA SER A 289 -3.42 -9.53 -23.23
C SER A 289 -4.80 -9.07 -22.74
N ILE A 290 -5.29 -7.91 -23.20
CA ILE A 290 -6.74 -7.70 -23.17
C ILE A 290 -7.34 -7.99 -24.53
N GLN A 291 -7.83 -9.21 -24.67
CA GLN A 291 -8.76 -9.57 -25.72
C GLN A 291 -10.17 -9.44 -25.15
N PHE A 292 -10.85 -8.34 -25.44
CA PHE A 292 -12.26 -8.15 -25.08
C PHE A 292 -13.19 -9.15 -25.79
N GLY A 293 -12.71 -10.03 -26.67
CA GLY A 293 -13.45 -11.16 -27.25
C GLY A 293 -14.93 -10.84 -27.55
N GLN A 294 -15.83 -11.67 -27.00
CA GLN A 294 -17.27 -11.36 -26.85
C GLN A 294 -17.60 -10.74 -25.47
N GLN A 295 -16.62 -10.58 -24.59
CA GLN A 295 -16.79 -10.14 -23.21
C GLN A 295 -16.35 -8.69 -23.03
N HIS A 296 -17.31 -7.81 -22.77
CA HIS A 296 -17.09 -6.39 -22.57
C HIS A 296 -16.54 -6.02 -21.16
N VAL A 297 -16.32 -6.99 -20.29
CA VAL A 297 -15.75 -6.79 -18.94
C VAL A 297 -14.63 -7.80 -18.70
N VAL A 298 -13.46 -7.29 -18.33
CA VAL A 298 -12.24 -8.06 -18.11
C VAL A 298 -11.80 -7.92 -16.66
N ILE A 299 -11.43 -9.04 -16.05
CA ILE A 299 -10.83 -9.07 -14.71
C ILE A 299 -9.31 -9.04 -14.86
N SER A 300 -8.67 -8.14 -14.13
CA SER A 300 -7.24 -7.88 -14.13
C SER A 300 -6.64 -8.31 -12.78
N ASP A 301 -5.41 -8.83 -12.83
CA ASP A 301 -4.62 -9.21 -11.65
C ASP A 301 -3.96 -8.00 -10.96
N LYS A 302 -4.19 -6.79 -11.49
CA LYS A 302 -3.68 -5.54 -10.93
C LYS A 302 -4.40 -5.23 -9.62
N THR A 303 -3.66 -4.68 -8.66
CA THR A 303 -4.26 -4.21 -7.40
C THR A 303 -5.18 -3.02 -7.65
N PRO A 304 -6.18 -2.78 -6.80
CA PRO A 304 -6.84 -1.49 -6.79
C PRO A 304 -5.84 -0.36 -6.49
N LEU A 305 -6.19 0.86 -6.87
CA LEU A 305 -5.37 2.05 -6.63
C LEU A 305 -5.91 2.83 -5.44
N TYR A 306 -5.06 3.15 -4.47
CA TYR A 306 -5.38 4.18 -3.48
C TYR A 306 -5.37 5.53 -4.22
N PHE A 307 -6.45 6.30 -4.11
CA PHE A 307 -6.65 7.53 -4.88
C PHE A 307 -6.98 8.71 -3.97
N GLN A 308 -6.06 9.68 -3.90
CA GLN A 308 -6.11 10.85 -3.02
C GLN A 308 -6.41 12.13 -3.81
N HIS A 309 -7.13 13.03 -3.17
CA HIS A 309 -7.03 14.47 -3.43
C HIS A 309 -7.15 15.23 -2.11
N ASP A 310 -6.95 16.55 -2.15
CA ASP A 310 -7.16 17.37 -0.96
C ASP A 310 -8.58 17.20 -0.38
N GLY A 311 -8.63 16.77 0.88
CA GLY A 311 -9.85 16.56 1.66
C GLY A 311 -10.47 15.16 1.68
N HIS A 312 -10.07 14.22 0.81
CA HIS A 312 -10.64 12.86 0.79
C HIS A 312 -9.79 11.87 0.00
N SER A 313 -9.89 10.59 0.35
CA SER A 313 -9.34 9.49 -0.46
C SER A 313 -10.37 8.41 -0.74
N ARG A 314 -10.16 7.72 -1.85
CA ARG A 314 -11.03 6.68 -2.40
C ARG A 314 -10.19 5.55 -2.99
N THR A 315 -10.82 4.46 -3.41
CA THR A 315 -10.15 3.32 -4.04
C THR A 315 -10.64 3.13 -5.47
N ILE A 316 -9.75 3.26 -6.47
CA ILE A 316 -10.09 2.92 -7.86
C ILE A 316 -9.94 1.42 -8.03
N VAL A 317 -11.04 0.74 -8.32
CA VAL A 317 -11.08 -0.72 -8.52
C VAL A 317 -11.12 -1.11 -9.99
N GLY A 318 -11.19 -0.14 -10.90
CA GLY A 318 -11.20 -0.40 -12.32
C GLY A 318 -11.48 0.85 -13.16
N ILE A 319 -11.64 0.62 -14.46
CA ILE A 319 -11.92 1.68 -15.43
C ILE A 319 -12.83 1.16 -16.55
N GLN A 320 -13.73 2.00 -17.00
CA GLN A 320 -14.61 1.74 -18.14
C GLN A 320 -14.36 2.78 -19.23
N VAL A 321 -14.25 2.32 -20.48
CA VAL A 321 -14.29 3.17 -21.67
C VAL A 321 -15.61 2.93 -22.41
N LYS A 322 -16.31 4.00 -22.76
CA LYS A 322 -17.49 3.98 -23.64
C LYS A 322 -17.10 4.53 -25.01
N HIS A 323 -17.37 3.78 -26.07
CA HIS A 323 -17.14 4.23 -27.45
C HIS A 323 -18.33 5.08 -27.92
N GLN A 324 -18.11 6.37 -28.21
CA GLN A 324 -19.13 7.23 -28.82
C GLN A 324 -18.99 7.26 -30.36
N GLN A 325 -20.11 7.56 -31.05
CA GLN A 325 -20.21 7.56 -32.52
C GLN A 325 -19.21 8.51 -33.24
N LYS A 326 -18.60 9.47 -32.53
CA LYS A 326 -17.64 10.45 -33.08
C LYS A 326 -16.20 10.24 -32.56
N ARG A 327 -15.62 9.04 -32.62
CA ARG A 327 -14.21 8.76 -32.19
C ARG A 327 -13.80 9.21 -30.76
N ASP A 328 -14.67 9.87 -30.00
CA ASP A 328 -14.41 10.30 -28.63
C ASP A 328 -14.62 9.12 -27.69
N LEU A 329 -13.54 8.78 -26.98
CA LEU A 329 -13.55 7.80 -25.90
C LEU A 329 -13.99 8.51 -24.61
N ARG A 330 -15.02 7.99 -23.95
CA ARG A 330 -15.41 8.48 -22.62
C ARG A 330 -14.98 7.50 -21.54
N TYR A 331 -14.10 7.95 -20.68
CA TYR A 331 -13.61 7.17 -19.54
C TYR A 331 -14.45 7.45 -18.29
N ASN A 332 -14.74 6.39 -17.55
CA ASN A 332 -15.24 6.43 -16.18
C ASN A 332 -14.32 5.59 -15.30
N LEU A 333 -13.79 6.19 -14.24
CA LEU A 333 -13.18 5.43 -13.16
C LEU A 333 -14.28 4.68 -12.40
N LEU A 334 -13.96 3.46 -11.96
CA LEU A 334 -14.82 2.66 -11.09
C LEU A 334 -14.25 2.77 -9.68
N VAL A 335 -14.95 3.50 -8.82
CA VAL A 335 -14.41 3.98 -7.55
C VAL A 335 -15.26 3.49 -6.40
N LEU A 336 -14.61 2.87 -5.42
CA LEU A 336 -15.16 2.61 -4.10
C LEU A 336 -14.85 3.79 -3.18
N ASP A 337 -15.87 4.27 -2.46
CA ASP A 337 -15.75 5.40 -1.55
C ASP A 337 -16.04 4.93 -0.11
N PRO A 338 -15.09 5.04 0.83
CA PRO A 338 -15.32 4.62 2.20
C PRO A 338 -16.47 5.39 2.89
N ALA A 339 -16.92 6.53 2.36
CA ALA A 339 -18.09 7.23 2.89
C ALA A 339 -19.42 6.53 2.54
N HIS A 340 -19.45 5.58 1.61
CA HIS A 340 -20.67 4.87 1.25
C HIS A 340 -20.97 3.72 2.21
N SER A 341 -22.26 3.52 2.52
CA SER A 341 -22.70 2.31 3.20
C SER A 341 -22.53 1.09 2.30
N THR A 342 -21.79 0.09 2.77
CA THR A 342 -21.52 -1.15 2.04
C THR A 342 -22.81 -1.92 1.76
N SER A 343 -23.75 -1.92 2.72
CA SER A 343 -25.04 -2.61 2.56
C SER A 343 -25.92 -1.92 1.52
N ALA A 344 -25.95 -0.58 1.51
CA ALA A 344 -26.68 0.19 0.51
C ALA A 344 -26.08 0.02 -0.89
N LEU A 345 -24.75 0.08 -1.00
CA LEU A 345 -24.03 -0.18 -2.25
C LEU A 345 -24.29 -1.60 -2.77
N GLY A 346 -24.18 -2.61 -1.90
CA GLY A 346 -24.46 -4.00 -2.25
C GLY A 346 -25.90 -4.22 -2.70
N LYS A 347 -26.88 -3.55 -2.06
CA LYS A 347 -28.29 -3.56 -2.49
C LYS A 347 -28.46 -2.94 -3.87
N SER A 348 -27.88 -1.76 -4.09
CA SER A 348 -27.96 -1.03 -5.36
C SER A 348 -27.38 -1.84 -6.53
N LEU A 349 -26.23 -2.48 -6.33
CA LEU A 349 -25.62 -3.37 -7.33
C LEU A 349 -26.48 -4.62 -7.58
N ARG A 350 -27.02 -5.25 -6.54
CA ARG A 350 -27.89 -6.43 -6.69
C ARG A 350 -29.17 -6.10 -7.48
N GLN A 351 -29.74 -4.92 -7.25
CA GLN A 351 -30.93 -4.43 -7.95
C GLN A 351 -30.61 -3.83 -9.32
N LYS A 352 -29.33 -3.66 -9.67
CA LYS A 352 -28.86 -2.98 -10.88
C LYS A 352 -29.48 -1.59 -11.06
N PHE A 353 -29.64 -0.86 -9.95
CA PHE A 353 -30.31 0.45 -9.93
C PHE A 353 -29.56 1.45 -9.07
N GLY A 354 -29.21 2.61 -9.65
CA GLY A 354 -28.54 3.74 -8.96
C GLY A 354 -27.07 3.51 -8.62
N TRP A 355 -26.49 2.35 -8.97
CA TRP A 355 -25.12 1.99 -8.60
C TRP A 355 -24.09 2.81 -9.38
N GLU A 356 -24.45 3.29 -10.56
CA GLU A 356 -23.61 4.12 -11.42
C GLU A 356 -23.23 5.43 -10.73
N GLU A 357 -24.17 6.06 -10.01
CA GLU A 357 -23.92 7.30 -9.26
C GLU A 357 -22.98 7.05 -8.08
N LEU A 358 -23.00 5.86 -7.49
CA LEU A 358 -22.13 5.49 -6.38
C LEU A 358 -20.72 5.14 -6.85
N ILE A 359 -20.58 4.48 -8.01
CA ILE A 359 -19.30 3.91 -8.44
C ILE A 359 -18.61 4.70 -9.55
N LYS A 360 -19.34 5.22 -10.54
CA LYS A 360 -18.72 5.78 -11.75
C LYS A 360 -18.30 7.22 -11.53
N ARG A 361 -17.05 7.52 -11.86
CA ARG A 361 -16.47 8.87 -11.81
C ARG A 361 -15.89 9.22 -13.17
N GLY A 362 -16.65 10.00 -13.95
CA GLY A 362 -16.18 10.54 -15.22
C GLY A 362 -15.23 11.71 -15.01
N MET A 363 -14.49 12.11 -16.06
CA MET A 363 -13.51 13.21 -15.99
C MET A 363 -14.10 14.51 -15.42
N HIS A 364 -15.35 14.84 -15.76
CA HIS A 364 -16.04 16.04 -15.27
C HIS A 364 -16.29 16.05 -13.75
N THR A 365 -16.16 14.91 -13.07
CA THR A 365 -16.27 14.79 -11.61
C THR A 365 -14.94 15.02 -10.90
N LEU A 366 -13.81 15.03 -11.65
CA LEU A 366 -12.49 15.35 -11.14
C LEU A 366 -12.29 16.87 -11.21
N LYS A 367 -12.40 17.54 -10.06
CA LYS A 367 -12.40 19.02 -9.97
C LYS A 367 -11.31 19.57 -9.05
N LYS A 368 -10.51 18.69 -8.45
CA LYS A 368 -9.46 19.09 -7.50
C LYS A 368 -8.17 19.40 -8.27
N PRO A 369 -7.41 20.42 -7.86
CA PRO A 369 -6.23 20.86 -8.59
C PRO A 369 -5.11 19.81 -8.63
N GLN A 370 -5.10 18.90 -7.66
CA GLN A 370 -4.13 17.84 -7.53
C GLN A 370 -4.81 16.55 -7.08
N TYR A 371 -4.35 15.46 -7.67
CA TYR A 371 -4.65 14.10 -7.28
C TYR A 371 -3.35 13.32 -7.11
N GLN A 372 -3.38 12.30 -6.27
CA GLN A 372 -2.29 11.32 -6.18
C GLN A 372 -2.88 9.92 -6.28
N ALA A 373 -2.15 9.00 -6.89
CA ALA A 373 -2.49 7.59 -6.85
C ALA A 373 -1.32 6.78 -6.30
N LEU A 374 -1.63 5.76 -5.50
CA LEU A 374 -0.66 4.76 -5.06
C LEU A 374 -1.04 3.38 -5.60
N PHE A 375 -0.02 2.66 -6.06
CA PHE A 375 -0.14 1.30 -6.59
C PHE A 375 1.03 0.42 -6.18
N ILE A 376 0.84 -0.90 -6.23
CA ILE A 376 1.90 -1.87 -5.94
C ILE A 376 2.46 -2.42 -7.24
N VAL A 377 3.77 -2.25 -7.44
CA VAL A 377 4.46 -2.79 -8.62
C VAL A 377 4.62 -4.29 -8.46
N THR A 378 3.98 -5.06 -9.33
CA THR A 378 4.30 -6.48 -9.51
C THR A 378 5.48 -6.61 -10.44
N ASP A 379 6.49 -7.38 -10.03
CA ASP A 379 7.41 -7.91 -11.02
C ASP A 379 6.62 -9.00 -11.73
N TYR A 380 6.10 -8.68 -12.92
CA TYR A 380 5.99 -9.73 -13.89
C TYR A 380 7.44 -10.10 -14.19
N GLY A 381 7.91 -11.15 -13.54
CA GLY A 381 9.12 -11.83 -13.97
C GLY A 381 9.02 -11.97 -15.48
N SER A 382 10.05 -11.50 -16.16
CA SER A 382 10.40 -11.88 -17.52
C SER A 382 9.99 -13.34 -17.74
N ALA A 383 8.94 -13.52 -18.53
CA ALA A 383 8.55 -14.81 -19.07
C ALA A 383 9.66 -15.36 -19.96
#